data_AF-A0A527XRY8-F1
#
_entry.id   AF-A0A527XRY8-F1
#
_cell.length_a   1.000
_cell.length_b   1.000
_cell.length_c   1.000
_cell.angle_alpha   90.00
_cell.angle_beta   90.00
_cell.angle_gamma   90.00
#
_symmetry.space_group_name_H-M   'P 1'
#
loop_
_entity.id
_entity.type
_entity.pdbx_description
1 polymer ?
#
loop_
_entity_poly.entity_id
_entity_poly.type
_entity_poly.pdbx_seq_one_letter_code
_entity_poly.pdbx_strand_id
1 'polypeptide(L)'
;AGRHVVTANKALLAKHGVALAEIAEKKGVLLNYEAAVAGGIPVIKTMREAMAGNAVTRVFGILNGTCNYILTRMEAEGISFDACLKDAQRLGYAEADPTFDIEG
;
A
#
# COMPACT_ATOMS: atom_id res chain seq x y z
N ALA A 1 0.60 -26.86 7.95
CA ALA A 1 -0.53 -26.22 8.67
C ALA A 1 -1.49 -25.61 7.65
N GLY A 2 -2.77 -26.03 7.63
CA GLY A 2 -3.83 -25.45 6.81
C GLY A 2 -4.57 -24.35 7.58
N ARG A 3 -3.92 -23.22 7.76
CA ARG A 3 -4.45 -22.07 8.51
C ARG A 3 -4.71 -20.89 7.59
N HIS A 4 -5.71 -20.09 7.91
CA HIS A 4 -5.87 -18.77 7.31
C HIS A 4 -4.70 -17.86 7.67
N VAL A 5 -4.37 -16.92 6.78
CA VAL A 5 -3.29 -15.95 6.95
C VAL A 5 -3.82 -14.55 6.66
N VAL A 6 -3.44 -13.61 7.53
CA VAL A 6 -3.66 -12.17 7.33
C VAL A 6 -2.29 -11.49 7.30
N THR A 7 -2.04 -10.60 6.34
CA THR A 7 -0.76 -9.90 6.20
C THR A 7 -0.93 -8.46 5.72
N ALA A 8 -0.05 -7.57 6.18
CA ALA A 8 0.11 -6.21 5.65
C ALA A 8 1.39 -6.07 4.79
N ASN A 9 2.09 -7.18 4.53
CA ASN A 9 3.39 -7.16 3.87
C ASN A 9 3.25 -6.95 2.35
N LYS A 10 3.33 -5.68 1.93
CA LYS A 10 3.32 -5.22 0.54
C LYS A 10 4.35 -5.93 -0.34
N ALA A 11 5.61 -5.94 0.09
CA ALA A 11 6.72 -6.47 -0.71
C ALA A 11 6.57 -7.99 -0.97
N LEU A 12 6.12 -8.73 0.04
CA LEU A 12 5.82 -10.16 -0.11
C LEU A 12 4.71 -10.40 -1.14
N LEU A 13 3.62 -9.64 -1.05
CA LEU A 13 2.47 -9.80 -1.96
C LEU A 13 2.80 -9.37 -3.39
N ALA A 14 3.58 -8.29 -3.54
CA ALA A 14 4.02 -7.82 -4.86
C ALA A 14 4.88 -8.86 -5.59
N LYS A 15 5.74 -9.58 -4.86
CA LYS A 15 6.65 -10.58 -5.45
C LYS A 15 6.04 -11.98 -5.55
N HIS A 16 5.22 -12.38 -4.58
CA HIS A 16 4.79 -13.77 -4.40
C HIS A 16 3.28 -13.95 -4.17
N GLY A 17 2.49 -12.89 -4.29
CA GLY A 17 1.06 -12.90 -3.94
C GLY A 17 0.25 -13.95 -4.70
N VAL A 18 0.48 -14.10 -6.00
CA VAL A 18 -0.24 -15.09 -6.84
C VAL A 18 0.05 -16.51 -6.37
N ALA A 19 1.33 -16.87 -6.20
CA ALA A 19 1.72 -18.19 -5.74
C ALA A 19 1.17 -18.51 -4.34
N LEU A 20 1.14 -17.53 -3.43
CA LEU A 20 0.55 -17.68 -2.10
C LEU A 20 -0.97 -17.86 -2.15
N ALA A 21 -1.66 -17.13 -3.04
CA ALA A 21 -3.09 -17.26 -3.25
C ALA A 21 -3.46 -18.65 -3.77
N GLU A 22 -2.75 -19.16 -4.78
CA GLU A 22 -2.96 -20.51 -5.32
C GLU A 22 -2.77 -21.60 -4.25
N ILE A 23 -1.76 -21.45 -3.39
CA ILE A 23 -1.52 -22.39 -2.28
C ILE A 23 -2.67 -22.34 -1.27
N ALA A 24 -3.17 -21.14 -0.95
CA ALA A 24 -4.29 -20.95 -0.04
C ALA A 24 -5.57 -21.60 -0.59
N GLU A 25 -5.87 -21.37 -1.87
CA GLU A 25 -7.00 -21.97 -2.59
C GLU A 25 -6.93 -23.50 -2.59
N LYS A 26 -5.78 -24.08 -2.96
CA LYS A 26 -5.56 -25.55 -2.95
C LYS A 26 -5.77 -26.18 -1.56
N LYS A 27 -5.57 -25.40 -0.49
CA LYS A 27 -5.73 -25.85 0.89
C LYS A 27 -7.09 -25.48 1.48
N GLY A 28 -7.97 -24.80 0.74
CA GLY A 28 -9.26 -24.33 1.24
C GLY A 28 -9.15 -23.31 2.36
N VAL A 29 -8.06 -22.53 2.41
CA VAL A 29 -7.84 -21.49 3.41
C VAL A 29 -7.80 -20.09 2.78
N LEU A 30 -7.87 -19.07 3.63
CA LEU A 30 -7.96 -17.67 3.20
C LEU A 30 -6.61 -16.99 3.34
N LEU A 31 -6.28 -16.15 2.36
CA LEU A 31 -5.19 -15.18 2.42
C LEU A 31 -5.78 -13.77 2.32
N ASN A 32 -5.80 -13.06 3.44
CA ASN A 32 -6.34 -11.70 3.53
C ASN A 32 -5.23 -10.66 3.62
N TYR A 33 -5.38 -9.55 2.91
CA TYR A 33 -4.30 -8.57 2.74
C TYR A 33 -4.77 -7.11 2.57
N GLU A 34 -5.92 -6.76 3.13
CA GLU A 34 -6.47 -5.38 3.04
C GLU A 34 -5.45 -4.33 3.48
N ALA A 35 -4.83 -4.53 4.65
CA ALA A 35 -3.86 -3.59 5.22
C ALA A 35 -2.58 -3.39 4.39
N ALA A 36 -2.35 -4.22 3.37
CA ALA A 36 -1.22 -4.03 2.46
C ALA A 36 -1.48 -2.89 1.45
N VAL A 37 -2.73 -2.51 1.17
CA VAL A 37 -3.04 -1.49 0.16
C VAL A 37 -3.89 -0.39 0.78
N ALA A 38 -3.48 0.86 0.62
CA ALA A 38 -4.21 2.03 1.10
C ALA A 38 -4.49 2.06 2.63
N GLY A 39 -3.73 1.30 3.41
CA GLY A 39 -3.79 1.31 4.88
C GLY A 39 -5.17 0.88 5.40
N GLY A 40 -5.92 1.83 5.95
CA GLY A 40 -7.26 1.60 6.50
C GLY A 40 -8.42 1.76 5.49
N ILE A 41 -8.14 2.20 4.26
CA ILE A 41 -9.17 2.36 3.22
C ILE A 41 -9.53 0.96 2.68
N PRO A 42 -10.81 0.54 2.67
CA PRO A 42 -11.21 -0.82 2.32
C PRO A 42 -11.23 -1.07 0.81
N VAL A 43 -10.09 -0.90 0.14
CA VAL A 43 -9.99 -0.97 -1.32
C VAL A 43 -10.12 -2.42 -1.82
N ILE A 44 -9.44 -3.37 -1.19
CA ILE A 44 -9.47 -4.78 -1.61
C ILE A 44 -10.87 -5.35 -1.45
N LYS A 45 -11.52 -5.11 -0.30
CA LYS A 45 -12.90 -5.55 -0.06
C LYS A 45 -13.88 -4.91 -1.04
N THR A 46 -13.77 -3.60 -1.29
CA THR A 46 -14.64 -2.90 -2.25
C THR A 46 -14.50 -3.50 -3.65
N MET A 47 -13.27 -3.74 -4.10
CA MET A 47 -13.00 -4.35 -5.40
C MET A 47 -13.50 -5.79 -5.50
N ARG A 48 -13.34 -6.58 -4.43
CA ARG A 48 -13.71 -8.00 -4.40
C ARG A 48 -15.21 -8.24 -4.26
N GLU A 49 -15.89 -7.47 -3.41
CA GLU A 49 -17.27 -7.73 -3.00
C GLU A 49 -18.24 -6.74 -3.63
N ALA A 50 -18.04 -5.44 -3.40
CA ALA A 50 -18.99 -4.42 -3.87
C ALA A 50 -18.97 -4.25 -5.39
N MET A 51 -17.80 -4.43 -6.02
CA MET A 51 -17.62 -4.28 -7.47
C MET A 51 -17.68 -5.61 -8.23
N ALA A 52 -18.01 -6.73 -7.60
CA ALA A 52 -17.98 -8.07 -8.23
C ALA A 52 -18.84 -8.18 -9.50
N GLY A 53 -19.92 -7.39 -9.61
CA GLY A 53 -20.79 -7.33 -10.78
C GLY A 53 -20.39 -6.28 -11.83
N ASN A 54 -19.34 -5.50 -11.61
CA ASN A 54 -18.92 -4.40 -12.47
C ASN A 54 -17.60 -4.71 -13.19
N ALA A 55 -17.49 -4.27 -14.44
CA ALA A 55 -16.23 -4.29 -15.16
C ALA A 55 -15.41 -3.02 -14.84
N VAL A 56 -14.48 -3.13 -13.89
CA VAL A 56 -13.57 -2.02 -13.56
C VAL A 56 -12.51 -1.90 -14.66
N THR A 57 -12.51 -0.76 -15.38
CA THR A 57 -11.59 -0.53 -16.51
C THR A 57 -10.32 0.23 -16.12
N ARG A 58 -10.32 0.92 -14.98
CA ARG A 58 -9.18 1.73 -14.52
C ARG A 58 -9.24 1.93 -13.01
N VAL A 59 -8.07 1.98 -12.36
CA VAL A 59 -7.91 2.32 -10.93
C VAL A 59 -6.79 3.36 -10.82
N PHE A 60 -7.06 4.49 -10.16
CA PHE A 60 -6.06 5.50 -9.80
C PHE A 60 -6.21 5.86 -8.33
N GLY A 61 -5.08 6.18 -7.71
CA GLY A 61 -5.04 6.71 -6.37
C GLY A 61 -3.63 7.10 -5.99
N ILE A 62 -3.54 7.94 -4.97
CA ILE A 62 -2.30 8.25 -4.29
C ILE A 62 -2.17 7.24 -3.16
N LEU A 63 -1.22 6.30 -3.29
CA LEU A 63 -1.08 5.15 -2.40
C LEU A 63 0.17 5.22 -1.49
N ASN A 64 0.95 6.29 -1.58
CA ASN A 64 2.09 6.55 -0.70
C ASN A 64 1.87 7.88 0.05
N GLY A 65 1.74 7.79 1.39
CA GLY A 65 1.47 8.95 2.24
C GLY A 65 2.67 9.90 2.36
N THR A 66 3.87 9.35 2.46
CA THR A 66 5.13 10.10 2.63
C THR A 66 5.43 10.97 1.42
N CYS A 67 5.38 10.41 0.21
CA CYS A 67 5.48 11.15 -1.05
C CYS A 67 4.42 12.24 -1.15
N ASN A 68 3.16 11.90 -0.86
CA ASN A 68 2.08 12.86 -0.95
C ASN A 68 2.27 14.04 0.02
N TYR A 69 2.69 13.76 1.25
CA TYR A 69 3.04 14.77 2.24
C TYR A 69 4.14 15.70 1.74
N ILE A 70 5.24 15.13 1.24
CA ILE A 70 6.38 15.89 0.72
C ILE A 70 5.96 16.80 -0.44
N LEU A 71 5.27 16.25 -1.46
CA LEU A 71 4.83 17.01 -2.64
C LEU A 71 3.84 18.11 -2.26
N THR A 72 2.90 17.83 -1.35
CA THR A 72 1.92 18.82 -0.87
C THR A 72 2.61 20.00 -0.19
N ARG A 73 3.65 19.74 0.64
CA ARG A 73 4.38 20.80 1.33
C ARG A 73 5.31 21.59 0.40
N MET A 74 5.96 20.92 -0.54
CA MET A 74 6.78 21.61 -1.54
C MET A 74 5.94 22.61 -2.34
N GLU A 75 4.74 22.20 -2.77
CA GLU A 75 3.81 23.06 -3.49
C GLU A 75 3.28 24.21 -2.61
N ALA A 76 2.82 23.89 -1.40
CA ALA A 76 2.16 24.88 -0.54
C ALA A 76 3.11 25.90 0.09
N GLU A 77 4.35 25.49 0.40
CA GLU A 77 5.31 26.31 1.16
C GLU A 77 6.50 26.77 0.31
N GLY A 78 6.65 26.28 -0.93
CA GLY A 78 7.76 26.62 -1.82
C GLY A 78 9.12 26.13 -1.33
N ILE A 79 9.15 25.14 -0.43
CA ILE A 79 10.39 24.60 0.16
C ILE A 79 10.98 23.49 -0.71
N SER A 80 12.29 23.27 -0.59
CA SER A 80 12.98 22.24 -1.36
C SER A 80 12.63 20.83 -0.88
N PHE A 81 12.80 19.85 -1.77
CA PHE A 81 12.64 18.44 -1.46
C PHE A 81 13.45 18.00 -0.24
N ASP A 82 14.75 18.34 -0.20
CA ASP A 82 15.64 17.97 0.90
C ASP A 82 15.17 18.54 2.25
N ALA A 83 14.64 19.77 2.25
CA ALA A 83 14.09 20.39 3.44
C ALA A 83 12.82 19.66 3.89
N CYS A 84 11.89 19.39 2.96
CA CYS A 84 10.69 18.60 3.23
C CYS A 84 11.01 17.21 3.78
N LEU A 85 11.97 16.50 3.18
CA LEU A 85 12.32 15.13 3.56
C LEU A 85 12.90 15.09 4.97
N LYS A 86 13.85 15.99 5.29
CA LYS A 86 14.40 16.11 6.65
C LYS A 86 13.31 16.40 7.68
N ASP A 87 12.37 17.26 7.34
CA ASP A 87 11.29 17.64 8.24
C ASP A 87 10.26 16.50 8.40
N ALA A 88 9.96 15.77 7.32
CA ALA A 88 9.13 14.56 7.34
C ALA A 88 9.76 13.47 8.22
N GLN A 89 11.08 13.27 8.15
CA GLN A 89 11.81 12.34 9.02
C GLN A 89 11.75 12.77 10.49
N ARG A 90 11.98 14.06 10.77
CA ARG A 90 11.88 14.63 12.12
C ARG A 90 10.50 14.45 12.75
N LEU A 91 9.45 14.56 11.94
CA LEU A 91 8.05 14.40 12.37
C LEU A 91 7.58 12.93 12.39
N GLY A 92 8.41 12.00 11.93
CA GLY A 92 8.08 10.57 11.86
C GLY A 92 7.15 10.18 10.71
N TYR A 93 6.98 11.04 9.71
CA TYR A 93 6.26 10.71 8.47
C TYR A 93 7.11 9.89 7.50
N ALA A 94 8.44 10.02 7.55
CA ALA A 94 9.38 9.24 6.75
C ALA A 94 10.35 8.49 7.69
N GLU A 95 10.74 7.29 7.31
CA GLU A 95 11.76 6.53 8.03
C GLU A 95 13.18 7.10 7.76
N ALA A 96 14.16 6.65 8.56
CA ALA A 96 15.56 7.03 8.38
C ALA A 96 16.10 6.61 7.01
N ASP A 97 15.65 5.45 6.52
CA ASP A 97 15.79 5.01 5.14
C ASP A 97 14.44 5.20 4.42
N PRO A 98 14.25 6.31 3.67
CA PRO A 98 13.00 6.60 2.99
C PRO A 98 12.93 5.99 1.59
N THR A 99 13.88 5.13 1.17
CA THR A 99 13.98 4.66 -0.23
C THR A 99 12.67 4.07 -0.74
N PHE A 100 12.02 3.19 0.04
CA PHE A 100 10.73 2.59 -0.33
C PHE A 100 9.57 3.60 -0.45
N ASP A 101 9.70 4.75 0.18
CA ASP A 101 8.68 5.79 0.12
C ASP A 101 8.88 6.73 -1.07
N ILE A 102 10.13 7.06 -1.43
CA ILE A 102 10.44 8.11 -2.42
C ILE A 102 10.82 7.58 -3.80
N GLU A 103 11.28 6.33 -3.93
CA GLU A 103 11.66 5.74 -5.23
C GLU A 103 10.52 4.98 -5.91
N GLY A 104 9.42 4.73 -5.19
CA GLY A 104 8.27 3.96 -5.68
C GLY A 104 8.51 2.45 -5.68
#